data_AF-U9SZC7-F1
#
_entry.id   AF-U9SZC7-F1
#
_cell.length_a   1.000
_cell.length_b   1.000
_cell.length_c   1.000
_cell.angle_alpha   90.00
_cell.angle_beta   90.00
_cell.angle_gamma   90.00
#
_symmetry.space_group_name_H-M   'P 1'
#
loop_
_entity.id
_entity.type
_entity.pdbx_description
1 polymer ?
#
loop_
_entity_poly.entity_id
_entity_poly.type
_entity_poly.pdbx_seq_one_letter_code
_entity_poly.pdbx_strand_id
1 'polypeptide(L)'
;MGFDNSNIIQQLLDDIIFRPYMISLGKLNVIVLGMGKSKKPEWNYAGEGYKSVFQSHYNGIKSAFIQEIEDEECVVQIYTNDTLIKTYNAIDPNEVWLCIGRLSNYSGKKIFGLENPYTQICIQQAQIPSCTVLDWTLEGVLENLYKYHLKRRISREVKWHDLFNKWLNQKSDILELRKAILDLYPSGYEINEREWRAWRAFVRNAGCTNITPFKNGESKVSNYAKK
;
A
#
# COMPACT_ATOMS: atom_id res chain seq x y z
N MET A 1 23.55 -5.98 23.31
CA MET A 1 22.08 -5.87 23.23
C MET A 1 21.71 -6.06 21.76
N GLY A 2 20.87 -7.04 21.42
CA GLY A 2 20.67 -7.55 20.06
C GLY A 2 19.85 -6.67 19.10
N PHE A 3 19.82 -5.35 19.31
CA PHE A 3 19.04 -4.42 18.50
C PHE A 3 19.55 -4.28 17.05
N ASP A 4 20.81 -4.65 16.79
CA ASP A 4 21.39 -4.66 15.43
C ASP A 4 21.25 -6.02 14.73
N ASN A 5 20.50 -6.96 15.29
CA ASN A 5 20.29 -8.25 14.67
C ASN A 5 19.27 -8.12 13.52
N SER A 6 19.75 -8.28 12.29
CA SER A 6 18.94 -8.18 11.07
C SER A 6 17.71 -9.10 11.05
N ASN A 7 17.80 -10.29 11.65
CA ASN A 7 16.66 -11.20 11.73
C ASN A 7 15.58 -10.70 12.71
N ILE A 8 15.99 -10.13 13.85
CA ILE A 8 15.06 -9.55 14.83
C ILE A 8 14.41 -8.30 14.24
N ILE A 9 15.20 -7.46 13.57
CA ILE A 9 14.69 -6.28 12.86
C ILE A 9 13.68 -6.71 11.79
N GLN A 10 13.98 -7.71 10.96
CA GLN A 10 13.03 -8.18 9.95
C GLN A 10 11.73 -8.67 10.56
N GLN A 11 11.79 -9.53 11.59
CA GLN A 11 10.61 -10.02 12.29
C GLN A 11 9.77 -8.91 12.92
N LEU A 12 10.41 -7.90 13.53
CA LEU A 12 9.72 -6.75 14.11
C LEU A 12 9.10 -5.83 13.05
N LEU A 13 9.66 -5.82 11.85
CA LEU A 13 9.19 -4.98 10.75
C LEU A 13 8.17 -5.68 9.85
N ASP A 14 7.87 -6.97 10.05
CA ASP A 14 6.95 -7.76 9.21
C ASP A 14 5.50 -7.28 9.35
N ASP A 15 5.10 -6.79 10.53
CA ASP A 15 3.73 -6.30 10.80
C ASP A 15 3.57 -4.77 10.63
N ILE A 16 4.61 -4.06 10.20
CA ILE A 16 4.56 -2.61 10.03
C ILE A 16 3.96 -2.26 8.66
N ILE A 17 2.76 -1.69 8.69
CA ILE A 17 1.98 -1.31 7.50
C ILE A 17 2.68 -0.21 6.66
N PHE A 18 3.43 0.70 7.30
CA PHE A 18 4.16 1.76 6.61
C PHE A 18 5.45 2.12 7.34
N ARG A 19 6.54 2.26 6.59
CA ARG A 19 7.85 2.66 7.11
C ARG A 19 8.17 4.09 6.65
N PRO A 20 8.34 5.05 7.56
CA PRO A 20 8.77 6.38 7.19
C PRO A 20 10.09 6.38 6.44
N TYR A 21 10.22 7.27 5.48
CA TYR A 21 11.45 7.44 4.71
C TYR A 21 11.72 8.91 4.41
N MET A 22 12.98 9.22 4.16
CA MET A 22 13.44 10.57 3.93
C MET A 22 13.74 10.82 2.44
N ILE A 23 13.29 11.96 1.94
CA ILE A 23 13.53 12.50 0.62
C ILE A 23 14.42 13.73 0.79
N SER A 24 15.57 13.75 0.12
CA SER A 24 16.45 14.92 0.10
C SER A 24 16.10 15.83 -1.09
N LEU A 25 15.80 17.09 -0.81
CA LEU A 25 15.53 18.16 -1.76
C LEU A 25 16.56 19.27 -1.54
N GLY A 26 17.78 19.05 -2.03
CA GLY A 26 18.90 19.97 -1.81
C GLY A 26 19.26 20.06 -0.33
N LYS A 27 18.99 21.21 0.30
CA LYS A 27 19.22 21.43 1.74
C LYS A 27 18.03 21.03 2.62
N LEU A 28 16.90 20.69 2.01
CA LEU A 28 15.68 20.30 2.71
C LEU A 28 15.60 18.78 2.79
N ASN A 29 15.24 18.26 3.96
CA ASN A 29 14.97 16.83 4.15
C ASN A 29 13.50 16.67 4.52
N VAL A 30 12.73 16.06 3.64
CA VAL A 30 11.30 15.78 3.81
C VAL A 30 11.14 14.33 4.25
N ILE A 31 10.48 14.10 5.36
CA ILE A 31 10.20 12.76 5.90
C ILE A 31 8.74 12.45 5.60
N VAL A 32 8.47 11.38 4.86
CA VAL A 32 7.10 10.89 4.61
C VAL A 32 6.72 9.97 5.77
N LEU A 33 5.60 10.25 6.41
CA LEU A 33 5.11 9.60 7.63
C LEU A 33 3.84 8.76 7.41
N GLY A 34 3.07 9.08 6.37
CA GLY A 34 1.84 8.39 6.06
C GLY A 34 1.61 8.33 4.55
N MET A 35 1.01 7.25 4.09
CA MET A 35 0.72 7.02 2.68
C MET A 35 -0.79 7.02 2.44
N GLY A 36 -1.30 8.14 1.96
CA GLY A 36 -2.66 8.27 1.46
C GLY A 36 -2.70 8.14 -0.06
N LYS A 37 -3.84 7.70 -0.59
CA LYS A 37 -4.04 7.50 -2.03
C LYS A 37 -5.38 8.07 -2.46
N SER A 38 -5.45 8.54 -3.70
CA SER A 38 -6.70 8.99 -4.32
C SER A 38 -6.69 8.71 -5.83
N LYS A 39 -7.79 9.04 -6.51
CA LYS A 39 -7.87 9.00 -7.97
C LYS A 39 -7.46 10.33 -8.61
N LYS A 40 -6.95 11.31 -7.85
CA LYS A 40 -6.63 12.69 -8.27
C LYS A 40 -5.21 12.77 -8.87
N PRO A 41 -5.04 12.85 -10.21
CA PRO A 41 -3.71 12.94 -10.83
C PRO A 41 -2.98 14.24 -10.47
N GLU A 42 -3.72 15.32 -10.19
CA GLU A 42 -3.22 16.62 -9.74
C GLU A 42 -2.40 16.51 -8.45
N TRP A 43 -2.76 15.56 -7.57
CA TRP A 43 -2.06 15.26 -6.33
C TRP A 43 -1.02 14.14 -6.50
N ASN A 44 -0.62 13.85 -7.74
CA ASN A 44 0.14 12.65 -8.12
C ASN A 44 -0.42 11.39 -7.44
N TYR A 45 -1.75 11.27 -7.41
CA TYR A 45 -2.51 10.16 -6.83
C TYR A 45 -2.38 9.96 -5.31
N ALA A 46 -1.76 10.90 -4.59
CA ALA A 46 -1.86 10.93 -3.13
C ALA A 46 -3.27 11.37 -2.71
N GLY A 47 -3.65 11.08 -1.48
CA GLY A 47 -4.99 11.36 -0.95
C GLY A 47 -5.01 11.39 0.56
N GLU A 48 -6.21 11.29 1.13
CA GLU A 48 -6.44 11.26 2.57
C GLU A 48 -5.49 10.28 3.28
N GLY A 49 -4.86 10.75 4.35
CA GLY A 49 -3.88 9.99 5.13
C GLY A 49 -2.43 10.13 4.65
N TYR A 50 -2.18 10.86 3.55
CA TYR A 50 -0.81 11.23 3.18
C TYR A 50 -0.29 12.29 4.15
N LYS A 51 0.91 12.04 4.70
CA LYS A 51 1.54 12.95 5.65
C LYS A 51 3.03 13.03 5.43
N SER A 52 3.59 14.23 5.42
CA SER A 52 5.03 14.45 5.42
C SER A 52 5.43 15.62 6.29
N VAL A 53 6.68 15.64 6.73
CA VAL A 53 7.22 16.67 7.62
C VAL A 53 8.62 17.08 7.20
N PHE A 54 8.95 18.34 7.40
CA PHE A 54 10.34 18.80 7.32
C PHE A 54 10.59 19.96 8.28
N GLN A 55 11.86 20.28 8.50
CA GLN A 55 12.27 21.42 9.30
C GLN A 55 12.85 22.52 8.42
N SER A 56 12.40 23.76 8.62
CA SER A 56 12.93 24.94 7.94
C SER A 56 12.72 26.20 8.79
N HIS A 57 13.31 27.32 8.41
CA HIS A 57 13.14 28.57 9.13
C HIS A 57 11.82 29.26 8.73
N TYR A 58 10.98 29.55 9.74
CA TYR A 58 9.79 30.38 9.65
C TYR A 58 9.99 31.60 10.55
N ASN A 59 9.89 32.81 9.98
CA ASN A 59 10.14 34.07 10.69
C ASN A 59 11.47 34.10 11.49
N GLY A 60 12.52 33.50 10.93
CA GLY A 60 13.85 33.44 11.56
C GLY A 60 14.03 32.33 12.60
N ILE A 61 12.98 31.59 12.94
CA ILE A 61 13.03 30.50 13.94
C ILE A 61 12.89 29.15 13.25
N LYS A 62 13.71 28.18 13.66
CA LYS A 62 13.61 26.81 13.17
C LYS A 62 12.24 26.22 13.57
N SER A 63 11.47 25.82 12.58
CA SER A 63 10.09 25.38 12.72
C SER A 63 9.86 24.08 11.95
N ALA A 64 8.92 23.27 12.41
CA ALA A 64 8.45 22.07 11.71
C ALA A 64 7.27 22.42 10.82
N PHE A 65 7.30 21.96 9.58
CA PHE A 65 6.22 22.07 8.61
C PHE A 65 5.61 20.68 8.45
N ILE A 66 4.40 20.49 8.98
CA ILE A 66 3.62 19.27 8.85
C ILE A 66 2.69 19.46 7.66
N GLN A 67 2.76 18.56 6.69
CA GLN A 67 2.01 18.59 5.45
C GLN A 67 1.09 17.38 5.41
N GLU A 68 -0.20 17.61 5.19
CA GLU A 68 -1.23 16.58 5.16
C GLU A 68 -2.11 16.76 3.94
N ILE A 69 -2.59 15.64 3.39
CA ILE A 69 -3.64 15.64 2.38
C ILE A 69 -4.88 15.07 3.05
N GLU A 70 -5.94 15.86 3.04
CA GLU A 70 -7.28 15.49 3.47
C GLU A 70 -8.15 15.27 2.22
N ASP A 71 -9.41 14.85 2.39
CA ASP A 71 -10.28 14.45 1.27
C ASP A 71 -10.41 15.53 0.17
N GLU A 72 -10.47 16.79 0.56
CA GLU A 72 -10.73 17.93 -0.34
C GLU A 72 -9.63 18.99 -0.36
N GLU A 73 -8.66 18.95 0.56
CA GLU A 73 -7.64 19.98 0.68
C GLU A 73 -6.27 19.45 1.09
N CYS A 74 -5.24 20.24 0.80
CA CYS A 74 -3.89 20.07 1.27
C CYS A 74 -3.64 21.07 2.41
N VAL A 75 -3.25 20.55 3.57
CA VAL A 75 -3.04 21.33 4.79
C VAL A 75 -1.56 21.38 5.13
N VAL A 76 -1.06 22.56 5.49
CA VAL A 76 0.29 22.75 6.03
C VAL A 76 0.20 23.47 7.36
N GLN A 77 0.61 22.78 8.41
CA GLN A 77 0.71 23.31 9.77
C GLN A 77 2.16 23.61 10.13
N ILE A 78 2.40 24.76 10.74
CA ILE A 78 3.72 25.22 11.14
C ILE A 78 3.81 25.22 12.66
N TYR A 79 4.75 24.44 13.20
CA TYR A 79 5.02 24.35 14.63
C TYR A 79 6.37 24.95 14.98
N THR A 80 6.41 25.75 16.04
CA THR A 80 7.63 26.32 16.61
C THR A 80 7.63 26.02 18.11
N ASN A 81 8.70 25.41 18.63
CA ASN A 81 8.79 25.01 20.04
C ASN A 81 7.53 24.26 20.52
N ASP A 82 7.07 23.29 19.73
CA ASP A 82 5.88 22.46 19.98
C ASP A 82 4.54 23.22 20.04
N THR A 83 4.51 24.48 19.62
CA THR A 83 3.30 25.29 19.50
C THR A 83 2.90 25.48 18.05
N LEU A 84 1.61 25.26 17.74
CA LEU A 84 1.05 25.55 16.42
C LEU A 84 0.99 27.06 16.22
N ILE A 85 1.74 27.57 15.23
CA ILE A 85 1.83 29.00 14.93
C ILE A 85 0.88 29.40 13.81
N LYS A 86 0.76 28.55 12.78
CA LYS A 86 -0.03 28.87 11.60
C LYS A 86 -0.48 27.61 10.88
N THR A 87 -1.68 27.67 10.32
CA THR A 87 -2.22 26.66 9.40
C THR A 87 -2.52 27.35 8.06
N TYR A 88 -2.18 26.67 6.98
CA TYR A 88 -2.53 27.01 5.62
C TYR A 88 -3.26 25.82 5.01
N ASN A 89 -4.29 26.08 4.21
CA ASN A 89 -5.01 25.08 3.45
C ASN A 89 -5.30 25.61 2.05
N ALA A 90 -5.29 24.71 1.06
CA ALA A 90 -5.69 25.01 -0.31
C ALA A 90 -6.09 23.71 -1.03
N ILE A 91 -6.61 23.82 -2.25
CA ILE A 91 -7.16 22.67 -2.99
C ILE A 91 -6.07 21.68 -3.45
N ASP A 92 -4.82 22.11 -3.54
CA ASP A 92 -3.70 21.26 -3.98
C ASP A 92 -2.35 21.66 -3.37
N PRO A 93 -1.33 20.79 -3.48
CA PRO A 93 -0.01 21.04 -2.89
C PRO A 93 0.67 22.30 -3.40
N ASN A 94 0.51 22.66 -4.68
CA ASN A 94 1.12 23.86 -5.24
C ASN A 94 0.41 25.12 -4.72
N GLU A 95 -0.92 25.12 -4.68
CA GLU A 95 -1.67 26.27 -4.18
C GLU A 95 -1.36 26.56 -2.71
N VAL A 96 -1.30 25.55 -1.85
CA VAL A 96 -1.00 25.78 -0.43
C VAL A 96 0.40 26.36 -0.24
N TRP A 97 1.38 25.92 -1.04
CA TRP A 97 2.73 26.46 -1.02
C TRP A 97 2.86 27.85 -1.64
N LEU A 98 1.99 28.20 -2.61
CA LEU A 98 1.84 29.57 -3.09
C LEU A 98 1.30 30.48 -1.98
N CYS A 99 0.29 30.04 -1.22
CA CYS A 99 -0.26 30.79 -0.08
C CYS A 99 0.76 31.03 1.05
N ILE A 100 1.65 30.06 1.29
CA ILE A 100 2.73 30.20 2.27
C ILE A 100 3.77 31.23 1.81
N GLY A 101 3.98 31.37 0.49
CA GLY A 101 4.89 32.37 -0.09
C GLY A 101 6.37 32.12 0.23
N ARG A 102 6.77 30.87 0.47
CA ARG A 102 8.15 30.45 0.80
C ARG A 102 8.55 29.23 -0.02
N LEU A 103 9.86 28.96 -0.09
CA LEU A 103 10.42 27.81 -0.83
C LEU A 103 10.00 27.78 -2.32
N SER A 104 9.85 28.95 -2.93
CA SER A 104 9.37 29.14 -4.32
C SER A 104 10.27 28.51 -5.39
N ASN A 105 11.47 28.05 -5.02
CA ASN A 105 12.36 27.30 -5.88
C ASN A 105 11.92 25.83 -6.09
N TYR A 106 10.91 25.36 -5.35
CA TYR A 106 10.32 24.03 -5.50
C TYR A 106 8.83 24.15 -5.82
N SER A 107 8.29 23.20 -6.60
CA SER A 107 6.83 23.01 -6.68
C SER A 107 6.32 22.51 -5.33
N GLY A 108 5.08 22.84 -4.98
CA GLY A 108 4.46 22.32 -3.77
C GLY A 108 4.43 20.78 -3.76
N LYS A 109 4.22 20.15 -4.92
CA LYS A 109 4.32 18.69 -5.07
C LYS A 109 5.71 18.14 -4.75
N LYS A 110 6.79 18.84 -5.09
CA LYS A 110 8.15 18.48 -4.65
C LYS A 110 8.27 18.58 -3.14
N ILE A 111 7.81 19.67 -2.54
CA ILE A 111 7.93 19.91 -1.10
C ILE A 111 7.14 18.88 -0.29
N PHE A 112 5.96 18.47 -0.78
CA PHE A 112 5.21 17.37 -0.19
C PHE A 112 5.93 16.02 -0.30
N GLY A 113 6.82 15.84 -1.29
CA GLY A 113 7.52 14.60 -1.57
C GLY A 113 6.87 13.75 -2.66
N LEU A 114 5.85 14.28 -3.33
CA LEU A 114 4.99 13.56 -4.29
C LEU A 114 5.65 13.33 -5.65
N GLU A 115 6.64 14.12 -6.03
CA GLU A 115 7.39 13.90 -7.29
C GLU A 115 8.55 12.90 -7.12
N ASN A 116 8.82 12.43 -5.91
CA ASN A 116 9.86 11.45 -5.68
C ASN A 116 9.46 10.08 -6.29
N PRO A 117 10.34 9.43 -7.09
CA PRO A 117 10.02 8.16 -7.74
C PRO A 117 9.63 7.04 -6.79
N TYR A 118 10.28 6.97 -5.62
CA TYR A 118 9.95 5.95 -4.61
C TYR A 118 8.57 6.20 -4.00
N THR A 119 8.24 7.45 -3.68
CA THR A 119 6.88 7.83 -3.25
C THR A 119 5.82 7.43 -4.27
N GLN A 120 6.08 7.67 -5.56
CA GLN A 120 5.16 7.27 -6.62
C GLN A 120 4.98 5.76 -6.72
N ILE A 121 6.05 4.97 -6.55
CA ILE A 121 5.96 3.51 -6.47
C ILE A 121 5.10 3.09 -5.27
N CYS A 122 5.29 3.70 -4.10
CA CYS A 122 4.50 3.39 -2.90
C CYS A 122 3.02 3.72 -3.09
N ILE A 123 2.68 4.88 -3.67
CA ILE A 123 1.29 5.27 -3.95
C ILE A 123 0.64 4.31 -4.95
N GLN A 124 1.36 3.94 -6.02
CA GLN A 124 0.86 2.98 -7.01
C GLN A 124 0.61 1.60 -6.40
N GLN A 125 1.52 1.12 -5.54
CA GLN A 125 1.31 -0.13 -4.81
C GLN A 125 0.11 -0.04 -3.87
N ALA A 126 -0.05 1.09 -3.18
CA ALA A 126 -1.20 1.32 -2.32
C ALA A 126 -2.51 1.31 -3.13
N GLN A 127 -2.54 1.69 -4.42
CA GLN A 127 -3.75 1.63 -5.24
C GLN A 127 -4.25 0.22 -5.54
N ILE A 128 -3.39 -0.80 -5.43
CA ILE A 128 -3.79 -2.19 -5.64
C ILE A 128 -4.74 -2.58 -4.50
N PRO A 129 -5.97 -3.03 -4.79
CA PRO A 129 -6.87 -3.50 -3.74
C PRO A 129 -6.24 -4.67 -3.00
N SER A 130 -6.19 -4.57 -1.68
CA SER A 130 -5.76 -5.63 -0.79
C SER A 130 -6.66 -5.69 0.43
N CYS A 131 -6.67 -6.83 1.11
CA CYS A 131 -7.37 -7.02 2.37
C CYS A 131 -6.64 -8.05 3.24
N THR A 132 -7.10 -8.17 4.48
CA THR A 132 -6.61 -9.17 5.43
C THR A 132 -7.60 -10.34 5.53
N VAL A 133 -7.19 -11.41 6.20
CA VAL A 133 -8.07 -12.57 6.47
C VAL A 133 -9.32 -12.18 7.24
N LEU A 134 -9.25 -11.16 8.09
CA LEU A 134 -10.40 -10.63 8.84
C LEU A 134 -11.46 -10.01 7.91
N ASP A 135 -11.05 -9.53 6.75
CA ASP A 135 -11.93 -8.88 5.77
C ASP A 135 -12.60 -9.88 4.82
N TRP A 136 -12.28 -11.18 4.90
CA TRP A 136 -12.84 -12.18 3.96
C TRP A 136 -14.36 -12.33 4.10
N THR A 137 -14.93 -12.00 5.26
CA THR A 137 -16.39 -12.00 5.45
C THR A 137 -17.06 -10.74 4.89
N LEU A 138 -16.30 -9.72 4.52
CA LEU A 138 -16.80 -8.48 3.93
C LEU A 138 -16.90 -8.64 2.41
N GLU A 139 -18.05 -9.08 1.91
CA GLU A 139 -18.26 -9.43 0.50
C GLU A 139 -17.82 -8.31 -0.46
N GLY A 140 -18.09 -7.04 -0.13
CA GLY A 140 -17.68 -5.89 -0.95
C GLY A 140 -16.16 -5.75 -1.11
N VAL A 141 -15.37 -6.15 -0.11
CA VAL A 141 -13.91 -6.08 -0.15
C VAL A 141 -13.35 -7.15 -1.08
N LEU A 142 -13.75 -8.41 -0.88
CA LEU A 142 -13.33 -9.52 -1.74
C LEU A 142 -13.80 -9.34 -3.20
N GLU A 143 -15.02 -8.83 -3.41
CA GLU A 143 -15.55 -8.55 -4.75
C GLU A 143 -14.70 -7.50 -5.48
N ASN A 144 -14.19 -6.48 -4.77
CA ASN A 144 -13.29 -5.49 -5.33
C ASN A 144 -11.94 -6.11 -5.74
N LEU A 145 -11.37 -6.98 -4.90
CA LEU A 145 -10.15 -7.73 -5.25
C LEU A 145 -10.40 -8.65 -6.47
N TYR A 146 -11.56 -9.33 -6.54
CA TYR A 146 -11.91 -10.22 -7.64
C TYR A 146 -12.02 -9.46 -8.96
N LYS A 147 -12.73 -8.33 -8.96
CA LYS A 147 -12.87 -7.44 -10.12
C LYS A 147 -11.51 -6.99 -10.65
N TYR A 148 -10.57 -6.69 -9.74
CA TYR A 148 -9.23 -6.23 -10.09
C TYR A 148 -8.32 -7.36 -10.60
N HIS A 149 -8.23 -8.49 -9.88
CA HIS A 149 -7.24 -9.54 -10.16
C HIS A 149 -7.74 -10.66 -11.07
N LEU A 150 -8.98 -11.14 -10.90
CA LEU A 150 -9.45 -12.40 -11.50
C LEU A 150 -10.48 -12.23 -12.62
N LYS A 151 -11.42 -11.28 -12.50
CA LYS A 151 -12.60 -11.19 -13.38
C LYS A 151 -12.32 -11.21 -14.88
N ARG A 152 -11.16 -10.66 -15.31
CA ARG A 152 -10.74 -10.62 -16.73
C ARG A 152 -9.88 -11.81 -17.16
N ARG A 153 -9.61 -12.76 -16.27
CA ARG A 153 -8.61 -13.82 -16.45
C ARG A 153 -9.20 -15.23 -16.33
N ILE A 154 -10.31 -15.40 -15.62
CA ILE A 154 -10.97 -16.70 -15.42
C ILE A 154 -12.39 -16.70 -16.00
N SER A 155 -12.96 -17.90 -16.20
CA SER A 155 -14.37 -18.06 -16.60
C SER A 155 -15.33 -17.52 -15.53
N ARG A 156 -16.49 -16.99 -15.96
CA ARG A 156 -17.56 -16.52 -15.06
C ARG A 156 -18.21 -17.63 -14.25
N GLU A 157 -18.07 -18.87 -14.69
CA GLU A 157 -18.65 -20.06 -14.05
C GLU A 157 -17.86 -20.50 -12.81
N VAL A 158 -16.64 -19.99 -12.62
CA VAL A 158 -15.79 -20.34 -11.48
C VAL A 158 -16.30 -19.66 -10.22
N LYS A 159 -16.73 -20.47 -9.24
CA LYS A 159 -17.19 -20.02 -7.92
C LYS A 159 -16.02 -19.64 -7.02
N TRP A 160 -15.34 -18.56 -7.36
CA TRP A 160 -14.10 -18.14 -6.71
C TRP A 160 -14.25 -17.88 -5.20
N HIS A 161 -15.43 -17.42 -4.75
CA HIS A 161 -15.75 -17.20 -3.34
C HIS A 161 -15.66 -18.49 -2.52
N ASP A 162 -15.95 -19.65 -3.12
CA ASP A 162 -15.92 -20.95 -2.44
C ASP A 162 -14.50 -21.28 -1.92
N LEU A 163 -13.45 -20.73 -2.53
CA LEU A 163 -12.08 -20.88 -2.06
C LEU A 163 -11.93 -20.34 -0.63
N PHE A 164 -12.33 -19.09 -0.40
CA PHE A 164 -12.21 -18.43 0.90
C PHE A 164 -13.20 -19.01 1.91
N ASN A 165 -14.42 -19.33 1.49
CA ASN A 165 -15.41 -19.98 2.36
C ASN A 165 -14.91 -21.34 2.86
N LYS A 166 -14.36 -22.19 1.99
CA LYS A 166 -13.77 -23.48 2.40
C LYS A 166 -12.58 -23.26 3.34
N TRP A 167 -11.74 -22.26 3.06
CA TRP A 167 -10.55 -22.01 3.85
C TRP A 167 -10.86 -21.41 5.24
N LEU A 168 -11.88 -20.55 5.37
CA LEU A 168 -12.34 -20.07 6.68
C LEU A 168 -12.87 -21.23 7.54
N ASN A 169 -13.58 -22.17 6.93
CA ASN A 169 -14.23 -23.28 7.63
C ASN A 169 -13.31 -24.46 7.95
N GLN A 170 -12.11 -24.55 7.36
CA GLN A 170 -11.15 -25.59 7.74
C GLN A 170 -10.39 -25.22 9.02
N LYS A 171 -10.02 -26.25 9.80
CA LYS A 171 -9.23 -26.10 11.03
C LYS A 171 -7.79 -25.64 10.79
N SER A 172 -7.24 -25.89 9.61
CA SER A 172 -5.85 -25.58 9.25
C SER A 172 -5.74 -24.18 8.66
N ASP A 173 -4.73 -23.43 9.08
CA ASP A 173 -4.37 -22.16 8.45
C ASP A 173 -3.66 -22.36 7.10
N ILE A 174 -3.16 -23.57 6.86
CA ILE A 174 -2.48 -23.96 5.63
C ILE A 174 -3.48 -24.56 4.65
N LEU A 175 -3.41 -24.12 3.39
CA LEU A 175 -4.18 -24.66 2.27
C LEU A 175 -3.25 -25.07 1.13
N GLU A 176 -3.50 -26.24 0.53
CA GLU A 176 -2.86 -26.63 -0.74
C GLU A 176 -3.53 -25.86 -1.90
N LEU A 177 -2.98 -24.68 -2.19
CA LEU A 177 -3.55 -23.68 -3.08
C LEU A 177 -3.87 -24.23 -4.48
N ARG A 178 -2.98 -25.07 -5.03
CA ARG A 178 -3.16 -25.61 -6.39
C ARG A 178 -4.38 -26.54 -6.46
N LYS A 179 -4.49 -27.46 -5.51
CA LYS A 179 -5.62 -28.40 -5.43
C LYS A 179 -6.92 -27.64 -5.18
N ALA A 180 -6.92 -26.75 -4.20
CA ALA A 180 -8.11 -25.98 -3.83
C ALA A 180 -8.64 -25.12 -4.99
N ILE A 181 -7.76 -24.56 -5.83
CA ILE A 181 -8.16 -23.82 -7.03
C ILE A 181 -8.67 -24.77 -8.12
N LEU A 182 -8.00 -25.90 -8.38
CA LEU A 182 -8.44 -26.87 -9.39
C LEU A 182 -9.83 -27.43 -9.06
N ASP A 183 -10.15 -27.64 -7.78
CA ASP A 183 -11.46 -28.09 -7.31
C ASP A 183 -12.60 -27.08 -7.59
N LEU A 184 -12.29 -25.85 -8.00
CA LEU A 184 -13.28 -24.84 -8.41
C LEU A 184 -13.66 -24.93 -9.89
N TYR A 185 -12.90 -25.69 -10.68
CA TYR A 185 -13.08 -25.83 -12.12
C TYR A 185 -13.71 -27.18 -12.47
N PRO A 186 -14.33 -27.31 -13.66
CA PRO A 186 -14.81 -28.59 -14.14
C PRO A 186 -13.71 -29.65 -14.21
N SER A 187 -14.08 -30.91 -13.98
CA SER A 187 -13.15 -32.03 -14.06
C SER A 187 -12.45 -32.08 -15.42
N GLY A 188 -11.12 -32.17 -15.40
CA GLY A 188 -10.29 -32.19 -16.63
C GLY A 188 -9.92 -30.82 -17.19
N TYR A 189 -10.32 -29.71 -16.55
CA TYR A 189 -9.91 -28.38 -16.98
C TYR A 189 -8.42 -28.12 -16.72
N GLU A 190 -7.71 -27.61 -17.72
CA GLU A 190 -6.30 -27.21 -17.61
C GLU A 190 -6.16 -25.70 -17.41
N ILE A 191 -5.85 -25.29 -16.18
CA ILE A 191 -5.58 -23.89 -15.84
C ILE A 191 -4.23 -23.48 -16.44
N ASN A 192 -4.23 -22.43 -17.26
CA ASN A 192 -3.01 -21.95 -17.90
C ASN A 192 -2.17 -21.05 -16.96
N GLU A 193 -0.94 -20.73 -17.36
CA GLU A 193 -0.02 -19.90 -16.57
C GLU A 193 -0.57 -18.49 -16.26
N ARG A 194 -1.35 -17.90 -17.17
CA ARG A 194 -1.92 -16.56 -17.01
C ARG A 194 -2.97 -16.56 -15.89
N GLU A 195 -3.81 -17.59 -15.85
CA GLU A 195 -4.77 -17.81 -14.77
C GLU A 195 -4.08 -18.10 -13.44
N TRP A 196 -3.06 -18.96 -13.43
CA TRP A 196 -2.29 -19.23 -12.21
C TRP A 196 -1.63 -17.97 -11.64
N ARG A 197 -1.08 -17.10 -12.49
CA ARG A 197 -0.54 -15.79 -12.06
C ARG A 197 -1.64 -14.91 -11.48
N ALA A 198 -2.83 -14.88 -12.08
CA ALA A 198 -3.95 -14.09 -11.59
C ALA A 198 -4.44 -14.59 -10.22
N TRP A 199 -4.59 -15.91 -10.06
CA TRP A 199 -4.93 -16.54 -8.79
C TRP A 199 -3.92 -16.24 -7.69
N ARG A 200 -2.62 -16.40 -7.97
CA ARG A 200 -1.55 -16.08 -7.01
C ARG A 200 -1.59 -14.61 -6.57
N ALA A 201 -1.78 -13.68 -7.50
CA ALA A 201 -1.90 -12.26 -7.17
C ALA A 201 -3.14 -11.98 -6.31
N PHE A 202 -4.26 -12.61 -6.65
CA PHE A 202 -5.51 -12.46 -5.92
C PHE A 202 -5.42 -12.95 -4.47
N VAL A 203 -4.96 -14.18 -4.23
CA VAL A 203 -4.85 -14.70 -2.86
C VAL A 203 -3.77 -13.97 -2.06
N ARG A 204 -2.66 -13.55 -2.70
CA ARG A 204 -1.63 -12.75 -2.02
C ARG A 204 -2.19 -11.41 -1.52
N ASN A 205 -2.93 -10.70 -2.36
CA ASN A 205 -3.52 -9.43 -1.97
C ASN A 205 -4.75 -9.59 -1.07
N ALA A 206 -5.33 -10.79 -0.98
CA ALA A 206 -6.32 -11.12 0.04
C ALA A 206 -5.70 -11.41 1.42
N GLY A 207 -4.38 -11.25 1.60
CA GLY A 207 -3.70 -11.42 2.88
C GLY A 207 -3.06 -12.79 3.08
N CYS A 208 -3.07 -13.67 2.07
CA CYS A 208 -2.38 -14.95 2.18
C CYS A 208 -0.86 -14.75 2.13
N THR A 209 -0.15 -15.37 3.08
CA THR A 209 1.31 -15.33 3.20
C THR A 209 1.93 -16.68 2.84
N ASN A 210 3.27 -16.70 2.71
CA ASN A 210 4.04 -17.91 2.43
C ASN A 210 3.57 -18.72 1.22
N ILE A 211 3.17 -18.03 0.14
CA ILE A 211 2.85 -18.66 -1.14
C ILE A 211 4.15 -19.14 -1.78
N THR A 212 4.60 -20.33 -1.40
CA THR A 212 5.84 -20.93 -1.91
C THR A 212 5.72 -21.23 -3.42
N PRO A 213 6.54 -20.62 -4.29
CA PRO A 213 6.73 -21.08 -5.65
C PRO A 213 7.81 -22.17 -5.67
N PHE A 214 7.52 -23.31 -6.26
CA PHE A 214 8.50 -24.38 -6.44
C PHE A 214 9.73 -23.91 -7.23
N LYS A 215 10.94 -24.28 -6.76
CA LYS A 215 12.15 -24.34 -7.60
C LYS A 215 12.11 -25.64 -8.40
N ASN A 216 12.31 -25.58 -9.71
CA ASN A 216 12.39 -26.77 -10.57
C ASN A 216 13.52 -27.70 -10.07
N GLY A 217 13.18 -28.90 -9.62
CA GLY A 217 14.18 -29.91 -9.27
C GLY A 217 13.67 -31.11 -8.47
N GLU A 218 12.67 -30.96 -7.60
CA GLU A 218 12.31 -32.05 -6.68
C GLU A 218 10.79 -32.23 -6.53
N SER A 219 10.26 -33.33 -7.10
CA SER A 219 8.90 -33.87 -6.89
C SER A 219 7.68 -33.10 -7.45
N LYS A 220 6.66 -33.85 -7.88
CA LYS A 220 5.38 -33.34 -8.37
C LYS A 220 4.44 -32.99 -7.18
N VAL A 221 3.98 -31.74 -7.16
CA VAL A 221 2.74 -31.23 -6.52
C VAL A 221 2.82 -30.89 -5.03
N SER A 222 2.96 -29.59 -4.70
CA SER A 222 2.08 -28.86 -3.76
C SER A 222 2.56 -27.42 -3.55
N ASN A 223 1.70 -26.43 -3.83
CA ASN A 223 1.93 -25.04 -3.43
C ASN A 223 1.07 -24.78 -2.20
N TYR A 224 1.68 -24.55 -1.04
CA TYR A 224 0.96 -24.20 0.18
C TYR A 224 0.82 -22.69 0.30
N ALA A 225 -0.28 -22.24 0.88
CA ALA A 225 -0.49 -20.87 1.29
C ALA A 225 -1.02 -20.87 2.74
N LYS A 226 -0.69 -19.83 3.50
CA LYS A 226 -1.10 -19.66 4.89
C LYS A 226 -2.02 -18.44 5.01
N LYS A 227 -3.15 -18.60 5.69
CA LYS A 227 -3.97 -17.46 6.15
C LYS A 227 -3.40 -16.94 7.49
#